data_AF-A0A2E1VZP7-F1
#
_entry.id   AF-A0A2E1VZP7-F1
#
_cell.length_a   1.000
_cell.length_b   1.000
_cell.length_c   1.000
_cell.angle_alpha   90.00
_cell.angle_beta   90.00
_cell.angle_gamma   90.00
#
_symmetry.space_group_name_H-M   'P 1'
#
loop_
_entity.id
_entity.type
_entity.pdbx_description
1 polymer ?
#
loop_
_entity_poly.entity_id
_entity_poly.type
_entity_poly.pdbx_seq_one_letter_code
_entity_poly.pdbx_strand_id
1 'polypeptide(L)'
;MKSRMTVTRREFTVASALAVLSGVTITVGGCSDDSGSPTGPSAAPDFGSVGTVSANHGHTAIITGAQMTAGNAVSLDITGSATHPHSVDVTGAQLQQISAGGTVSVASSSDTGHDHVVTFS
;
A
#
# COMPACT_ATOMS: atom_id res chain seq x y z
N MET A 1 -15.05 41.27 -20.23
CA MET A 1 -13.69 40.84 -20.66
C MET A 1 -13.09 40.06 -19.51
N LYS A 2 -12.57 38.85 -19.78
CA LYS A 2 -12.26 37.79 -18.80
C LYS A 2 -11.06 38.17 -17.91
N SER A 3 -11.23 38.05 -16.59
CA SER A 3 -10.22 38.34 -15.56
C SER A 3 -9.02 37.40 -15.67
N ARG A 4 -7.80 37.94 -15.73
CA ARG A 4 -6.55 37.20 -15.50
C ARG A 4 -6.17 37.40 -14.04
N MET A 5 -6.63 36.49 -13.19
CA MET A 5 -6.24 36.44 -11.78
C MET A 5 -4.81 35.91 -11.71
N THR A 6 -3.86 36.83 -11.65
CA THR A 6 -2.43 36.50 -11.52
C THR A 6 -2.19 36.23 -10.05
N VAL A 7 -2.18 34.95 -9.64
CA VAL A 7 -1.87 34.56 -8.26
C VAL A 7 -0.49 35.08 -7.93
N THR A 8 -0.41 35.96 -6.93
CA THR A 8 0.88 36.52 -6.51
C THR A 8 1.59 35.52 -5.58
N ARG A 9 2.92 35.51 -5.56
CA ARG A 9 3.72 34.59 -4.72
C ARG A 9 3.32 34.60 -3.24
N ARG A 10 2.75 35.72 -2.76
CA ARG A 10 2.28 35.90 -1.39
C ARG A 10 0.99 35.11 -1.10
N GLU A 11 0.09 34.95 -2.07
CA GLU A 11 -1.12 34.13 -1.92
C GLU A 11 -0.82 32.63 -1.88
N PHE A 12 0.18 32.18 -2.64
CA PHE A 12 0.61 30.79 -2.63
C PHE A 12 1.18 30.35 -1.26
N THR A 13 1.93 31.23 -0.58
CA THR A 13 2.49 30.96 0.75
C THR A 13 1.44 30.91 1.86
N VAL A 14 0.38 31.72 1.77
CA VAL A 14 -0.71 31.70 2.77
C VAL A 14 -1.58 30.45 2.61
N ALA A 15 -1.83 30.01 1.36
CA ALA A 15 -2.59 28.78 1.10
C ALA A 15 -1.89 27.51 1.60
N SER A 16 -0.55 27.50 1.66
CA SER A 16 0.22 26.34 2.14
C SER A 16 0.28 26.24 3.67
N ALA A 17 0.05 27.32 4.42
CA ALA A 17 0.08 27.31 5.89
C ALA A 17 -1.16 26.64 6.53
N LEU A 18 -2.29 26.54 5.83
CA LEU A 18 -3.53 25.94 6.35
C LEU A 18 -3.61 24.42 6.17
N ALA A 19 -2.67 23.79 5.45
CA ALA A 19 -2.63 22.35 5.24
C ALA A 19 -1.95 21.56 6.39
N VAL A 20 -1.58 22.23 7.49
CA VAL A 20 -0.80 21.65 8.61
C VAL A 20 -1.68 20.95 9.67
N LEU A 21 -3.00 20.83 9.47
CA LEU A 21 -3.91 20.13 10.40
C LEU A 21 -4.14 18.65 10.02
N SER A 22 -3.07 17.87 9.92
CA SER A 22 -3.17 16.40 9.91
C SER A 22 -1.98 15.78 10.64
N GLY A 23 -1.97 15.96 11.97
CA GLY A 23 -1.54 14.95 12.95
C GLY A 23 -0.16 14.29 12.81
N VAL A 24 0.85 14.94 12.24
CA VAL A 24 2.21 14.40 12.20
C VAL A 24 3.03 14.95 13.37
N THR A 25 3.53 14.07 14.23
CA THR A 25 4.53 14.38 15.25
C THR A 25 5.89 14.56 14.59
N ILE A 26 6.45 15.77 14.67
CA ILE A 26 7.79 16.08 14.18
C ILE A 26 8.76 16.05 15.37
N THR A 27 9.66 15.08 15.41
CA THR A 27 10.82 15.10 16.31
C THR A 27 11.95 15.89 15.63
N VAL A 28 12.30 17.05 16.17
CA VAL A 28 13.43 17.86 15.70
C VAL A 28 14.71 17.36 16.37
N GLY A 29 15.49 16.56 15.64
CA GLY A 29 16.85 16.21 16.02
C GLY A 29 17.86 17.18 15.41
N GLY A 30 18.60 17.89 16.27
CA GLY A 30 19.96 18.40 16.06
C GLY A 30 20.25 19.21 14.78
N CYS A 31 20.43 20.52 14.97
CA CYS A 31 21.07 21.41 13.99
C CYS A 31 22.53 20.96 13.74
N SER A 32 22.85 20.55 12.51
CA SER A 32 24.21 20.50 11.98
C SER A 32 24.16 21.06 10.57
N ASP A 33 25.00 22.07 10.33
CA ASP A 33 25.00 22.91 9.15
C ASP A 33 25.61 22.12 7.98
N ASP A 34 24.79 21.63 7.05
CA ASP A 34 25.24 21.18 5.74
C ASP A 34 24.20 21.57 4.68
N SER A 35 24.68 22.12 3.57
CA SER A 35 23.87 22.67 2.47
C SER A 35 23.24 21.56 1.64
N GLY A 36 22.33 20.79 2.24
CA GLY A 36 21.49 19.81 1.56
C GLY A 36 20.14 20.41 1.21
N SER A 37 19.81 20.50 -0.08
CA SER A 37 18.42 20.67 -0.50
C SER A 37 17.54 19.63 0.20
N PRO A 38 16.32 19.96 0.67
CA PRO A 38 15.48 18.97 1.33
C PRO A 38 15.28 17.80 0.37
N THR A 39 15.79 16.64 0.74
CA THR A 39 15.44 15.38 0.09
C THR A 39 13.93 15.30 0.12
N GLY A 40 13.30 15.26 -1.05
CA GLY A 40 11.87 15.02 -1.18
C GLY A 40 11.47 13.76 -0.40
N PRO A 41 10.17 13.56 -0.13
CA PRO A 41 9.72 12.42 0.66
C PRO A 41 10.34 11.14 0.10
N SER A 42 11.14 10.46 0.93
CA SER A 42 11.60 9.11 0.63
C SER A 42 10.37 8.29 0.31
N ALA A 43 10.40 7.51 -0.79
CA ALA A 43 9.38 6.52 -1.03
C ALA A 43 9.23 5.69 0.25
N ALA A 44 8.00 5.55 0.75
CA ALA A 44 7.72 4.62 1.83
C ALA A 44 8.28 3.25 1.41
N PRO A 45 8.88 2.48 2.34
CA PRO A 45 9.34 1.15 1.99
C PRO A 45 8.17 0.34 1.42
N ASP A 46 8.39 -0.37 0.31
CA ASP A 46 7.36 -1.21 -0.30
C ASP A 46 7.22 -2.49 0.54
N PHE A 47 6.27 -2.48 1.48
CA PHE A 47 5.96 -3.61 2.36
C PHE A 47 4.93 -4.59 1.75
N GLY A 48 4.94 -4.76 0.43
CA GLY A 48 4.12 -5.78 -0.22
C GLY A 48 4.49 -7.19 0.25
N SER A 49 3.56 -8.14 0.11
CA SER A 49 3.80 -9.56 0.40
C SER A 49 3.38 -10.41 -0.81
N VAL A 50 4.21 -11.39 -1.16
CA VAL A 50 3.93 -12.36 -2.22
C VAL A 50 3.51 -13.67 -1.56
N GLY A 51 2.29 -14.10 -1.84
CA GLY A 51 1.73 -15.33 -1.29
C GLY A 51 2.22 -16.57 -2.04
N THR A 52 2.53 -17.63 -1.29
CA THR A 52 2.78 -18.96 -1.85
C THR A 52 1.46 -19.69 -2.04
N VAL A 53 1.17 -20.15 -3.25
CA VAL A 53 -0.06 -20.89 -3.60
C VAL A 53 0.21 -22.40 -3.55
N SER A 54 -0.62 -23.17 -2.83
CA SER A 54 -0.48 -24.64 -2.76
C SER A 54 -0.87 -25.31 -4.09
N ALA A 55 -0.18 -26.37 -4.52
CA ALA A 55 -0.46 -27.03 -5.82
C ALA A 55 -0.52 -26.04 -7.00
N ASN A 56 0.36 -25.04 -6.96
CA ASN A 56 0.36 -23.95 -7.93
C ASN A 56 0.68 -24.46 -9.35
N HIS A 57 -0.17 -24.10 -10.30
CA HIS A 57 -0.01 -24.41 -11.72
C HIS A 57 -0.11 -23.16 -12.60
N GLY A 58 0.16 -21.97 -12.04
CA GLY A 58 0.21 -20.70 -12.79
C GLY A 58 -0.33 -19.49 -12.03
N HIS A 59 -0.91 -19.69 -10.84
CA HIS A 59 -1.46 -18.64 -9.99
C HIS A 59 -0.39 -17.74 -9.36
N THR A 60 -0.76 -16.51 -9.07
CA THR A 60 0.10 -15.50 -8.44
C THR A 60 -0.72 -14.68 -7.46
N ALA A 61 -0.30 -14.62 -6.20
CA ALA A 61 -0.97 -13.83 -5.16
C ALA A 61 -0.03 -12.75 -4.66
N ILE A 62 -0.38 -11.48 -4.87
CA ILE A 62 0.44 -10.33 -4.45
C ILE A 62 -0.43 -9.34 -3.71
N ILE A 63 -0.04 -9.04 -2.47
CA ILE A 63 -0.55 -7.90 -1.71
C ILE A 63 0.46 -6.77 -1.91
N THR A 64 0.03 -5.66 -2.50
CA THR A 64 0.90 -4.49 -2.71
C THR A 64 1.18 -3.76 -1.39
N GLY A 65 2.30 -3.03 -1.31
CA GLY A 65 2.58 -2.19 -0.13
C GLY A 65 1.49 -1.15 0.14
N ALA A 66 0.80 -0.66 -0.91
CA ALA A 66 -0.33 0.25 -0.78
C ALA A 66 -1.53 -0.42 -0.10
N GLN A 67 -1.88 -1.65 -0.49
CA GLN A 67 -2.93 -2.44 0.16
C GLN A 67 -2.57 -2.76 1.62
N MET A 68 -1.31 -3.13 1.87
CA MET A 68 -0.79 -3.38 3.21
C MET A 68 -0.92 -2.15 4.11
N THR A 69 -0.55 -0.98 3.57
CA THR A 69 -0.60 0.31 4.29
C THR A 69 -2.04 0.77 4.53
N ALA A 70 -2.94 0.54 3.57
CA ALA A 70 -4.35 0.89 3.72
C ALA A 70 -5.06 0.07 4.81
N GLY A 71 -4.64 -1.19 5.03
CA GLY A 71 -5.14 -2.06 6.09
C GLY A 71 -6.62 -2.46 5.98
N ASN A 72 -7.27 -2.12 4.86
CA ASN A 72 -8.65 -2.53 4.56
C ASN A 72 -8.67 -3.96 4.03
N ALA A 73 -9.81 -4.65 4.15
CA ALA A 73 -9.97 -5.96 3.50
C ALA A 73 -9.75 -5.86 1.98
N VAL A 74 -9.11 -6.87 1.39
CA VAL A 74 -8.74 -6.92 -0.02
C VAL A 74 -9.23 -8.24 -0.61
N SER A 75 -9.84 -8.17 -1.78
CA SER A 75 -10.08 -9.33 -2.64
C SER A 75 -9.02 -9.36 -3.74
N LEU A 76 -8.25 -10.44 -3.81
CA LEU A 76 -7.16 -10.62 -4.76
C LEU A 76 -7.62 -11.56 -5.87
N ASP A 77 -7.50 -11.15 -7.12
CA ASP A 77 -7.49 -12.08 -8.25
C ASP A 77 -6.11 -12.76 -8.30
N ILE A 78 -6.09 -14.09 -8.23
CA ILE A 78 -4.86 -14.87 -8.24
C ILE A 78 -4.66 -15.67 -9.53
N THR A 79 -5.43 -15.39 -10.59
CA THR A 79 -5.37 -16.12 -11.88
C THR A 79 -3.95 -16.23 -12.40
N GLY A 80 -3.20 -15.13 -12.41
CA GLY A 80 -1.82 -15.11 -12.93
C GLY A 80 -1.76 -15.60 -14.38
N SER A 81 -0.99 -16.67 -14.61
CA SER A 81 -0.84 -17.36 -15.90
C SER A 81 -1.65 -18.65 -16.02
N ALA A 82 -2.45 -18.98 -15.00
CA ALA A 82 -3.28 -20.18 -15.00
C ALA A 82 -4.39 -20.10 -16.05
N THR A 83 -4.95 -21.27 -16.39
CA THR A 83 -6.03 -21.39 -17.39
C THR A 83 -7.41 -21.03 -16.86
N HIS A 84 -7.56 -20.83 -15.55
CA HIS A 84 -8.82 -20.52 -14.90
C HIS A 84 -8.64 -19.59 -13.70
N PRO A 85 -9.69 -18.85 -13.28
CA PRO A 85 -9.57 -17.87 -12.22
C PRO A 85 -9.76 -18.48 -10.83
N HIS A 86 -9.14 -17.82 -9.85
CA HIS A 86 -9.45 -17.95 -8.44
C HIS A 86 -9.31 -16.57 -7.80
N SER A 87 -10.03 -16.34 -6.69
CA SER A 87 -9.83 -15.15 -5.85
C SER A 87 -9.49 -15.53 -4.41
N VAL A 88 -8.88 -14.61 -3.66
CA VAL A 88 -8.60 -14.76 -2.23
C VAL A 88 -9.04 -13.49 -1.50
N ASP A 89 -9.85 -13.64 -0.46
CA ASP A 89 -10.23 -12.53 0.41
C ASP A 89 -9.31 -12.48 1.64
N VAL A 90 -8.55 -11.40 1.76
CA VAL A 90 -7.67 -11.13 2.90
C VAL A 90 -8.28 -10.01 3.73
N THR A 91 -8.63 -10.31 4.98
CA THR A 91 -9.22 -9.34 5.91
C THR A 91 -8.19 -8.32 6.39
N GLY A 92 -8.66 -7.15 6.85
CA GLY A 92 -7.76 -6.14 7.45
C GLY A 92 -6.97 -6.68 8.65
N ALA A 93 -7.57 -7.53 9.48
CA ALA A 93 -6.86 -8.16 10.61
C ALA A 93 -5.73 -9.09 10.14
N GLN A 94 -5.96 -9.84 9.06
CA GLN A 94 -4.93 -10.68 8.44
C GLN A 94 -3.81 -9.83 7.82
N LEU A 95 -4.13 -8.69 7.18
CA LEU A 95 -3.11 -7.76 6.70
C LEU A 95 -2.25 -7.21 7.84
N GLN A 96 -2.85 -6.88 9.00
CA GLN A 96 -2.09 -6.46 10.18
C GLN A 96 -1.20 -7.57 10.74
N GLN A 97 -1.65 -8.82 10.67
CA GLN A 97 -0.82 -9.96 11.06
C GLN A 97 0.37 -10.14 10.11
N ILE A 98 0.15 -10.03 8.80
CA ILE A 98 1.22 -10.11 7.79
C ILE A 98 2.21 -8.96 7.95
N SER A 99 1.74 -7.72 8.14
CA SER A 99 2.60 -6.55 8.33
C SER A 99 3.42 -6.61 9.63
N ALA A 100 2.95 -7.36 10.63
CA ALA A 100 3.69 -7.66 11.86
C ALA A 100 4.69 -8.83 11.72
N GLY A 101 4.88 -9.38 10.50
CA GLY A 101 5.74 -10.53 10.23
C GLY A 101 5.13 -11.88 10.59
N GLY A 102 3.81 -11.93 10.83
CA GLY A 102 3.08 -13.16 11.06
C GLY A 102 2.68 -13.86 9.76
N THR A 103 2.54 -15.18 9.82
CA THR A 103 2.09 -15.98 8.67
C THR A 103 0.58 -16.11 8.65
N VAL A 104 -0.05 -15.90 7.49
CA VAL A 104 -1.49 -16.09 7.27
C VAL A 104 -1.71 -17.03 6.10
N SER A 105 -2.54 -18.06 6.29
CA SER A 105 -3.00 -18.96 5.22
C SER A 105 -4.50 -18.79 4.99
N VAL A 106 -4.90 -18.62 3.73
CA VAL A 106 -6.30 -18.41 3.32
C VAL A 106 -6.62 -19.32 2.15
N ALA A 107 -7.80 -19.95 2.13
CA ALA A 107 -8.27 -20.69 0.98
C ALA A 107 -8.75 -19.72 -0.11
N SER A 108 -8.46 -20.03 -1.37
CA SER A 108 -9.01 -19.33 -2.52
C SER A 108 -10.47 -19.74 -2.75
N SER A 109 -11.14 -19.01 -3.65
CA SER A 109 -12.43 -19.42 -4.17
C SER A 109 -12.34 -20.79 -4.86
N SER A 110 -13.48 -21.46 -4.98
CA SER A 110 -13.59 -22.82 -5.52
C SER A 110 -14.48 -22.91 -6.78
N ASP A 111 -14.66 -21.79 -7.48
CA ASP A 111 -15.59 -21.64 -8.61
C ASP A 111 -15.30 -22.60 -9.78
N THR A 112 -14.09 -23.17 -9.83
CA THR A 112 -13.57 -24.04 -10.89
C THR A 112 -13.40 -25.50 -10.45
N GLY A 113 -13.97 -25.87 -9.29
CA GLY A 113 -14.04 -27.25 -8.81
C GLY A 113 -12.87 -27.71 -7.93
N HIS A 114 -11.95 -26.81 -7.57
CA HIS A 114 -10.94 -27.00 -6.52
C HIS A 114 -10.56 -25.65 -5.92
N ASP A 115 -9.82 -25.66 -4.81
CA ASP A 115 -9.26 -24.47 -4.18
C ASP A 115 -7.75 -24.59 -4.02
N HIS A 116 -7.12 -23.48 -3.66
CA HIS A 116 -5.73 -23.40 -3.25
C HIS A 116 -5.64 -22.75 -1.88
N VAL A 117 -4.71 -23.21 -1.05
CA VAL A 117 -4.28 -22.46 0.13
C VAL A 117 -3.19 -21.48 -0.28
N VAL A 118 -3.40 -20.20 0.00
CA VAL A 118 -2.42 -19.13 -0.20
C VAL A 118 -1.85 -18.71 1.13
N THR A 119 -0.53 -18.77 1.27
CA THR A 119 0.20 -18.42 2.49
C THR A 119 1.02 -17.15 2.28
N PHE A 120 0.78 -16.13 3.10
CA PHE A 120 1.51 -14.86 3.15
C PHE A 120 2.36 -14.78 4.42
N SER A 121 3.51 -14.10 4.34
CA SER A 121 4.44 -13.82 5.44
C SER A 121 5.18 -12.51 5.22
#